data_AF-W0E2A0-F1
#
_entry.id   AF-W0E2A0-F1
#
_cell.length_a   1.000
_cell.length_b   1.000
_cell.length_c   1.000
_cell.angle_alpha   90.00
_cell.angle_beta   90.00
_cell.angle_gamma   90.00
#
_symmetry.space_group_name_H-M   'P 1'
#
loop_
_entity.id
_entity.type
_entity.pdbx_description
1 polymer ?
#
loop_
_entity_poly.entity_id
_entity_poly.type
_entity_poly.pdbx_seq_one_letter_code
_entity_poly.pdbx_strand_id
1 'polypeptide(L)'
;MHHLDRSKAPRGQVILLALGACVLGGGGIGFLAGQSLIRIEPPAPPPAAASTLSIPATPSTDEINALAARLGEMQAELLRLNALGARLVQMSGLDAEEFDFDRPPPQGGPAEGPVRDYTIKELISELGSVASLIDDRQRKLGVIEGVVMEQGLKAQALPTNWPVASGYITSKFGYRIHPTRKVRLFHSGVDFASPRGTPIAAAADGVVEFSGRRNGYGLVVDVRHMDGLVTRYAHNNKNLVEVGQMVRRGQKIATVGSSGVATGPHVHFEVIKDGKAVDPMVYLGKTPKRTLADAGADQSGG
;
A
#
# COMPACT_ATOMS: atom_id res chain seq x y z
N MET A 1 -39.91 -41.53 -45.47
CA MET A 1 -39.04 -41.66 -46.66
C MET A 1 -37.63 -41.30 -46.23
N HIS A 2 -36.83 -42.33 -45.94
CA HIS A 2 -35.40 -42.23 -45.67
C HIS A 2 -34.66 -42.17 -47.00
N HIS A 3 -33.65 -41.30 -47.13
CA HIS A 3 -32.60 -41.49 -48.12
C HIS A 3 -31.23 -41.26 -47.47
N LEU A 4 -30.51 -42.37 -47.34
CA LEU A 4 -29.08 -42.46 -47.12
C LEU A 4 -28.36 -42.34 -48.47
N ASP A 5 -27.20 -41.70 -48.50
CA ASP A 5 -25.96 -42.20 -49.15
C ASP A 5 -24.81 -41.25 -48.75
N ARG A 6 -23.70 -41.57 -48.06
CA ARG A 6 -22.66 -42.62 -48.08
C ARG A 6 -21.66 -42.55 -49.25
N SER A 7 -20.39 -42.64 -48.85
CA SER A 7 -19.17 -42.97 -49.62
C SER A 7 -18.51 -41.78 -50.37
N LYS A 8 -17.18 -41.54 -50.33
CA LYS A 8 -16.04 -42.46 -50.24
C LYS A 8 -14.80 -41.76 -49.62
N ALA A 9 -14.11 -42.46 -48.74
CA ALA A 9 -12.64 -42.56 -48.75
C ALA A 9 -12.27 -43.82 -49.57
N PRO A 10 -11.04 -44.01 -50.07
CA PRO A 10 -10.03 -44.66 -49.23
C PRO A 10 -8.52 -44.43 -49.55
N ARG A 11 -7.70 -44.61 -48.51
CA ARG A 11 -6.45 -45.40 -48.41
C ARG A 11 -5.23 -45.15 -49.34
N GLY A 12 -4.10 -44.90 -48.70
CA GLY A 12 -2.74 -45.18 -49.21
C GLY A 12 -1.71 -44.99 -48.09
N GLN A 13 -1.18 -46.10 -47.58
CA GLN A 13 -0.23 -46.24 -46.47
C GLN A 13 1.20 -46.41 -47.06
N VAL A 14 2.25 -46.35 -46.21
CA VAL A 14 3.54 -47.13 -46.28
C VAL A 14 4.88 -46.33 -46.38
N ILE A 15 5.72 -46.49 -45.32
CA ILE A 15 7.23 -46.51 -45.23
C ILE A 15 7.97 -45.15 -45.33
N LEU A 16 8.75 -44.61 -44.36
CA LEU A 16 9.83 -45.03 -43.44
C LEU A 16 11.22 -45.27 -44.09
N LEU A 17 12.28 -44.70 -43.47
CA LEU A 17 13.74 -44.78 -43.78
C LEU A 17 14.25 -43.77 -44.83
N ALA A 18 15.45 -43.19 -44.75
CA ALA A 18 16.49 -42.97 -43.74
C ALA A 18 17.65 -42.24 -44.47
N LEU A 19 18.55 -41.59 -43.71
CA LEU A 19 19.88 -41.08 -44.11
C LEU A 19 19.89 -39.88 -45.09
N GLY A 20 20.75 -38.87 -44.97
CA GLY A 20 21.91 -38.58 -44.12
C GLY A 20 22.25 -37.10 -44.34
N ALA A 21 22.66 -36.36 -43.30
CA ALA A 21 24.03 -36.26 -42.79
C ALA A 21 24.94 -35.35 -43.64
N CYS A 22 25.26 -34.18 -43.07
CA CYS A 22 26.62 -33.66 -42.79
C CYS A 22 26.66 -32.14 -42.93
N VAL A 23 26.67 -31.36 -41.83
CA VAL A 23 27.75 -31.09 -40.84
C VAL A 23 28.68 -29.95 -41.28
N LEU A 24 28.85 -28.99 -40.35
CA LEU A 24 29.96 -28.06 -40.05
C LEU A 24 29.45 -26.60 -39.98
N GLY A 25 29.46 -25.89 -38.86
CA GLY A 25 29.94 -26.18 -37.51
C GLY A 25 29.63 -25.02 -36.56
N GLY A 26 30.02 -25.18 -35.29
CA GLY A 26 30.15 -24.06 -34.35
C GLY A 26 29.47 -24.23 -33.00
N GLY A 27 30.19 -24.85 -32.04
CA GLY A 27 30.21 -24.38 -30.66
C GLY A 27 29.08 -24.80 -29.73
N GLY A 28 29.06 -26.07 -29.33
CA GLY A 28 28.68 -26.38 -27.96
C GLY A 28 29.81 -25.96 -27.02
N ILE A 29 29.49 -25.14 -26.02
CA ILE A 29 30.05 -25.02 -24.66
C ILE A 29 29.35 -23.80 -24.05
N GLY A 30 28.56 -24.00 -22.97
CA GLY A 30 28.07 -22.87 -22.17
C GLY A 30 26.61 -22.90 -21.72
N PHE A 31 26.00 -24.06 -21.44
CA PHE A 31 24.77 -24.06 -20.63
C PHE A 31 24.58 -25.34 -19.81
N LEU A 32 25.68 -25.87 -19.29
CA LEU A 32 25.70 -26.88 -18.22
C LEU A 32 26.71 -26.44 -17.16
N ALA A 33 26.42 -25.31 -16.51
CA ALA A 33 27.09 -24.88 -15.29
C ALA A 33 26.19 -23.88 -14.56
N GLY A 34 25.78 -24.21 -13.33
CA GLY A 34 25.35 -23.21 -12.36
C GLY A 34 23.84 -22.98 -12.19
N GLN A 35 23.02 -24.04 -12.05
CA GLN A 35 21.91 -23.93 -11.09
C GLN A 35 22.48 -24.07 -9.68
N SER A 36 23.18 -23.02 -9.25
CA SER A 36 23.48 -22.83 -7.85
C SER A 36 22.18 -22.41 -7.18
N LEU A 37 21.39 -23.39 -6.75
CA LEU A 37 20.52 -23.16 -5.60
C LEU A 37 21.44 -22.60 -4.54
N ILE A 38 21.27 -21.31 -4.21
CA ILE A 38 21.86 -20.73 -3.01
C ILE A 38 21.12 -21.43 -1.87
N ARG A 39 21.59 -22.63 -1.54
CA ARG A 39 21.36 -23.23 -0.25
C ARG A 39 22.16 -22.34 0.69
N ILE A 40 21.45 -21.42 1.34
CA ILE A 40 21.96 -20.77 2.54
C ILE A 40 22.05 -21.89 3.56
N GLU A 41 23.17 -22.60 3.55
CA GLU A 41 23.55 -23.46 4.65
C GLU A 41 23.73 -22.51 5.83
N PRO A 42 22.97 -22.67 6.93
CA PRO A 42 23.22 -21.87 8.12
C PRO A 42 24.70 -22.01 8.46
N PRO A 43 25.37 -20.91 8.85
CA PRO A 43 26.78 -20.97 9.20
C PRO A 43 26.98 -22.12 10.17
N ALA A 44 27.94 -23.00 9.87
CA ALA A 44 28.28 -24.10 10.76
C ALA A 44 28.42 -23.51 12.17
N PRO A 45 27.76 -24.09 13.19
CA PRO A 45 27.96 -23.62 14.54
C PRO A 45 29.47 -23.61 14.78
N PRO A 46 30.03 -22.54 15.38
CA PRO A 46 31.45 -22.51 15.70
C PRO A 46 31.80 -23.83 16.40
N PRO A 47 33.00 -24.41 16.16
CA PRO A 47 33.40 -25.61 16.87
C PRO A 47 33.09 -25.37 18.33
N ALA A 48 32.36 -26.29 18.94
CA ALA A 48 32.17 -26.32 20.37
C ALA A 48 33.58 -26.53 20.95
N ALA A 49 34.33 -25.44 21.03
CA ALA A 49 35.36 -25.27 22.01
C ALA A 49 34.60 -25.45 23.30
N ALA A 50 34.62 -26.67 23.81
CA ALA A 50 34.55 -26.93 25.23
C ALA A 50 35.78 -26.24 25.84
N SER A 51 35.81 -24.91 25.78
CA SER A 51 36.32 -24.10 26.85
C SER A 51 35.43 -24.52 28.01
N THR A 52 35.92 -25.49 28.77
CA THR A 52 35.50 -25.69 30.14
C THR A 52 35.60 -24.31 30.78
N LEU A 53 34.49 -23.57 30.76
CA LEU A 53 34.27 -22.44 31.64
C LEU A 53 34.32 -23.07 33.02
N SER A 54 35.53 -23.13 33.57
CA SER A 54 35.72 -23.14 35.00
C SER A 54 35.03 -21.88 35.46
N ILE A 55 33.78 -21.99 35.88
CA ILE A 55 33.07 -20.91 36.56
C ILE A 55 33.87 -20.72 37.85
N PRO A 56 34.69 -19.66 37.99
CA PRO A 56 35.22 -19.36 39.30
C PRO A 56 33.99 -19.10 40.19
N ALA A 57 33.99 -19.65 41.40
CA ALA A 57 32.84 -19.60 42.33
C ALA A 57 32.40 -18.16 42.72
N THR A 58 33.07 -17.15 42.16
CA THR A 58 32.77 -15.73 42.26
C THR A 58 32.98 -15.10 40.88
N PRO A 59 31.94 -14.56 40.21
CA PRO A 59 32.13 -13.78 38.99
C PRO A 59 33.08 -12.61 39.27
N SER A 60 33.98 -12.33 38.33
CA SER A 60 34.90 -11.20 38.46
C SER A 60 34.13 -9.89 38.41
N THR A 61 34.63 -8.86 39.09
CA THR A 61 33.98 -7.53 39.14
C THR A 61 33.76 -6.96 37.73
N ASP A 62 34.65 -7.29 36.79
CA ASP A 62 34.56 -6.86 35.38
C ASP A 62 33.40 -7.53 34.63
N GLU A 63 33.11 -8.80 34.90
CA GLU A 63 31.96 -9.52 34.33
C GLU A 63 30.62 -8.97 34.86
N ILE A 64 30.58 -8.64 36.16
CA ILE A 64 29.40 -8.02 36.79
C ILE A 64 29.16 -6.61 36.22
N ASN A 65 30.23 -5.82 36.07
CA ASN A 65 30.17 -4.49 35.46
C ASN A 65 29.71 -4.55 34.00
N ALA A 66 30.19 -5.54 33.23
CA ALA A 66 29.75 -5.75 31.84
C ALA A 66 28.28 -6.14 31.74
N LEU A 67 27.80 -7.02 32.64
CA LEU A 67 26.37 -7.39 32.72
C LEU A 67 25.50 -6.21 33.14
N ALA A 68 25.94 -5.40 34.11
CA ALA A 68 25.24 -4.20 34.53
C ALA A 68 25.15 -3.15 33.41
N ALA A 69 26.24 -2.96 32.64
CA ALA A 69 26.25 -2.08 31.48
C ALA A 69 25.26 -2.58 30.40
N ARG A 70 25.26 -3.89 30.11
CA ARG A 70 24.34 -4.50 29.13
C ARG A 70 22.88 -4.39 29.55
N LEU A 71 22.59 -4.55 30.85
CA LEU A 71 21.26 -4.34 31.43
C LEU A 71 20.82 -2.88 31.26
N GLY A 72 21.71 -1.93 31.53
CA GLY A 72 21.45 -0.49 31.33
C GLY A 72 21.17 -0.13 29.87
N GLU A 73 21.89 -0.73 28.92
CA GLU A 73 21.62 -0.57 27.49
C GLU A 73 20.23 -1.09 27.10
N MET A 74 19.87 -2.28 27.56
CA MET A 74 18.54 -2.86 27.31
C MET A 74 17.41 -2.05 27.95
N GLN A 75 17.61 -1.53 29.17
CA GLN A 75 16.66 -0.64 29.82
C GLN A 75 16.46 0.66 29.04
N ALA A 76 17.54 1.25 28.50
CA ALA A 76 17.47 2.44 27.66
C ALA A 76 16.75 2.17 26.33
N GLU A 77 16.94 1.00 25.74
CA GLU A 77 16.25 0.58 24.51
C GLU A 77 14.76 0.36 24.76
N LEU A 78 14.39 -0.29 25.88
CA LEU A 78 13.01 -0.45 26.33
C LEU A 78 12.30 0.89 26.54
N LEU A 79 12.96 1.86 27.18
CA LEU A 79 12.38 3.21 27.37
C LEU A 79 12.09 3.91 26.04
N ARG A 80 12.97 3.77 25.05
CA ARG A 80 12.74 4.33 23.70
C ARG A 80 11.57 3.64 23.00
N LEU A 81 11.46 2.32 23.12
CA LEU A 81 10.34 1.56 22.56
C LEU A 81 9.01 1.94 23.21
N ASN A 82 8.98 2.11 24.53
CA ASN A 82 7.79 2.56 25.24
C ASN A 82 7.35 3.97 24.78
N ALA A 83 8.31 4.90 24.64
CA ALA A 83 8.03 6.25 24.16
C ALA A 83 7.50 6.29 22.72
N LEU A 84 8.03 5.42 21.84
CA LEU A 84 7.52 5.26 20.49
C LEU A 84 6.10 4.68 20.48
N GLY A 85 5.86 3.62 21.25
CA GLY A 85 4.55 2.98 21.38
C GLY A 85 3.48 3.96 21.86
N ALA A 86 3.73 4.69 22.94
CA ALA A 86 2.82 5.70 23.48
C ALA A 86 2.47 6.79 22.45
N ARG A 87 3.46 7.26 21.67
CA ARG A 87 3.23 8.24 20.61
C ARG A 87 2.34 7.68 19.49
N LEU A 88 2.54 6.42 19.10
CA LEU A 88 1.74 5.80 18.05
C LEU A 88 0.29 5.55 18.49
N VAL A 89 0.04 5.16 19.75
CA VAL A 89 -1.31 5.05 20.33
C VAL A 89 -2.03 6.40 20.27
N GLN A 90 -1.35 7.47 20.68
CA GLN A 90 -1.91 8.83 20.63
C GLN A 90 -2.26 9.27 19.21
N MET A 91 -1.43 8.94 18.22
CA MET A 91 -1.66 9.32 16.81
C MET A 91 -2.76 8.48 16.13
N SER A 92 -2.96 7.24 16.56
CA SER A 92 -3.90 6.30 15.96
C SER A 92 -5.30 6.31 16.60
N GLY A 93 -5.45 6.94 17.77
CA GLY A 93 -6.71 6.97 18.52
C GLY A 93 -7.09 5.62 19.13
N LEU A 94 -6.13 4.72 19.27
CA LEU A 94 -6.30 3.44 19.97
C LEU A 94 -6.48 3.66 21.48
N ASP A 95 -7.11 2.70 22.15
CA ASP A 95 -7.37 2.77 23.59
C ASP A 95 -6.05 2.72 24.37
N ALA A 96 -5.77 3.78 25.12
CA ALA A 96 -4.57 3.89 25.95
C ALA A 96 -4.59 2.89 27.12
N GLU A 97 -5.76 2.39 27.49
CA GLU A 97 -5.92 1.40 28.55
C GLU A 97 -5.56 -0.02 28.08
N GLU A 98 -5.79 -0.33 26.79
CA GLU A 98 -5.42 -1.62 26.18
C GLU A 98 -3.93 -1.65 25.75
N PHE A 99 -3.37 -0.50 25.37
CA PHE A 99 -1.98 -0.35 24.90
C PHE A 99 -1.12 0.51 25.82
N ASP A 100 -1.11 0.16 27.12
CA ASP A 100 -0.28 0.81 28.13
C ASP A 100 1.19 0.32 28.07
N PHE A 101 2.10 1.27 27.82
CA PHE A 101 3.56 1.05 27.75
C PHE A 101 4.31 1.32 29.06
N ASP A 102 3.63 1.92 30.04
CA ASP A 102 4.20 2.29 31.33
C ASP A 102 3.99 1.20 32.38
N ARG A 103 2.95 0.38 32.23
CA ARG A 103 2.72 -0.77 33.13
C ARG A 103 3.48 -2.02 32.67
N PRO A 104 4.27 -2.66 33.56
CA PRO A 104 4.82 -3.98 33.27
C PRO A 104 3.68 -5.01 33.11
N PRO A 105 3.90 -6.11 32.38
CA PRO A 105 2.90 -7.15 32.20
C PRO A 105 2.46 -7.70 33.55
N PRO A 106 1.20 -8.14 33.70
CA PRO A 106 0.72 -8.75 34.93
C PRO A 106 1.57 -9.98 35.26
N GLN A 107 2.35 -9.90 36.35
CA GLN A 107 3.12 -11.01 36.88
C GLN A 107 2.46 -11.50 38.17
N GLY A 108 2.32 -12.82 38.32
CA GLY A 108 1.76 -13.47 39.51
C GLY A 108 2.83 -14.21 40.30
N GLY A 109 2.68 -14.23 41.63
CA GLY A 109 3.54 -15.01 42.53
C GLY A 109 3.28 -14.62 44.00
N PRO A 110 3.57 -15.51 44.97
CA PRO A 110 3.49 -15.18 46.39
C PRO A 110 4.54 -14.11 46.76
N ALA A 111 4.09 -13.01 47.37
CA ALA A 111 4.85 -11.77 47.54
C ALA A 111 5.71 -11.70 48.82
N GLU A 112 6.18 -12.83 49.36
CA GLU A 112 6.88 -12.84 50.64
C GLU A 112 8.21 -13.62 50.58
N GLY A 113 9.31 -12.88 50.74
CA GLY A 113 10.65 -13.42 50.90
C GLY A 113 11.61 -12.36 51.46
N PRO A 114 12.55 -12.71 52.35
CA PRO A 114 13.52 -11.76 52.89
C PRO A 114 14.44 -11.23 51.79
N VAL A 115 14.79 -9.93 51.86
CA VAL A 115 15.77 -9.29 50.96
C VAL A 115 17.11 -10.00 51.08
N ARG A 116 17.58 -10.60 49.98
CA ARG A 116 18.85 -11.33 49.88
C ARG A 116 19.62 -10.87 48.64
N ASP A 117 20.94 -11.01 48.68
CA ASP A 117 21.79 -10.80 47.51
C ASP A 117 21.34 -11.73 46.37
N TYR A 118 21.22 -11.16 45.17
CA TYR A 118 20.77 -11.91 43.99
C TYR A 118 21.65 -13.14 43.77
N THR A 119 21.05 -14.31 43.85
CA THR A 119 21.69 -15.54 43.40
C THR A 119 21.70 -15.59 41.86
N ILE A 120 22.67 -16.30 41.28
CA ILE A 120 22.75 -16.53 39.82
C ILE A 120 21.41 -17.05 39.25
N LYS A 121 20.67 -17.84 40.04
CA LYS A 121 19.37 -18.38 39.67
C LYS A 121 18.27 -17.33 39.62
N GLU A 122 18.28 -16.36 40.54
CA GLU A 122 17.37 -15.21 40.53
C GLU A 122 17.70 -14.24 39.40
N LEU A 123 19.00 -14.06 39.09
CA LEU A 123 19.42 -13.25 37.94
C LEU A 123 18.95 -13.85 36.60
N ILE A 124 18.97 -15.18 36.46
CA ILE A 124 18.42 -15.89 35.29
C ILE A 124 16.89 -15.71 35.22
N SER A 125 16.21 -15.74 36.36
CA SER A 125 14.76 -15.50 36.43
C SER A 125 14.40 -14.09 35.97
N GLU A 126 15.17 -13.08 36.39
CA GLU A 126 14.93 -11.70 35.98
C GLU A 126 15.31 -11.41 34.53
N LEU A 127 16.36 -12.05 34.02
CA LEU A 127 16.62 -12.04 32.57
C LEU A 127 15.44 -12.63 31.78
N GLY A 128 14.81 -13.68 32.31
CA GLY A 128 13.60 -14.27 31.73
C GLY A 128 12.39 -13.33 31.75
N SER A 129 12.20 -12.59 32.85
CA SER A 129 11.11 -11.61 33.00
C SER A 129 11.28 -10.44 32.02
N VAL A 130 12.52 -9.93 31.87
CA VAL A 130 12.88 -8.87 30.93
C VAL A 130 12.72 -9.34 29.48
N ALA A 131 13.16 -10.56 29.15
CA ALA A 131 12.97 -11.12 27.81
C ALA A 131 11.48 -11.26 27.46
N SER A 132 10.66 -11.72 28.41
CA SER A 132 9.20 -11.80 28.22
C SER A 132 8.55 -10.43 28.05
N LEU A 133 9.04 -9.41 28.74
CA LEU A 133 8.58 -8.03 28.58
C LEU A 133 8.93 -7.48 27.19
N ILE A 134 10.17 -7.70 26.71
CA ILE A 134 10.59 -7.27 25.36
C ILE A 134 9.69 -7.91 24.30
N ASP A 135 9.42 -9.20 24.41
CA ASP A 135 8.56 -9.94 23.50
C ASP A 135 7.11 -9.40 23.50
N ASP A 136 6.56 -9.06 24.67
CA ASP A 136 5.25 -8.39 24.78
C ASP A 136 5.24 -7.01 24.08
N ARG A 137 6.29 -6.20 24.28
CA ARG A 137 6.42 -4.89 23.64
C ARG A 137 6.52 -5.00 22.12
N GLN A 138 7.29 -5.97 21.62
CA GLN A 138 7.41 -6.22 20.17
C GLN A 138 6.06 -6.61 19.56
N ARG A 139 5.29 -7.49 20.22
CA ARG A 139 3.93 -7.85 19.74
C ARG A 139 3.00 -6.65 19.68
N LYS A 140 2.94 -5.84 20.75
CA LYS A 140 2.10 -4.63 20.80
C LYS A 140 2.47 -3.63 19.71
N LEU A 141 3.77 -3.40 19.48
CA LEU A 141 4.23 -2.51 18.42
C LEU A 141 3.85 -3.02 17.02
N GLY A 142 3.92 -4.32 16.77
CA GLY A 142 3.50 -4.89 15.49
C GLY A 142 2.00 -4.69 15.20
N VAL A 143 1.14 -4.75 16.22
CA VAL A 143 -0.30 -4.46 16.07
C VAL A 143 -0.52 -2.98 15.71
N ILE A 144 0.14 -2.07 16.44
CA ILE A 144 0.01 -0.63 16.20
C ILE A 144 0.55 -0.26 14.82
N GLU A 145 1.67 -0.84 14.40
CA GLU A 145 2.22 -0.64 13.05
C GLU A 145 1.19 -1.02 11.98
N GLY A 146 0.53 -2.18 12.15
CA GLY A 146 -0.54 -2.61 11.25
C GLY A 146 -1.71 -1.61 11.17
N VAL A 147 -2.19 -1.12 12.31
CA VAL A 147 -3.28 -0.14 12.37
C VAL A 147 -2.87 1.19 11.75
N VAL A 148 -1.69 1.71 12.08
CA VAL A 148 -1.18 2.98 11.54
C VAL A 148 -1.01 2.90 10.02
N MET A 149 -0.50 1.77 9.52
CA MET A 149 -0.39 1.52 8.08
C MET A 149 -1.77 1.49 7.41
N GLU A 150 -2.74 0.79 7.99
CA GLU A 150 -4.12 0.75 7.48
C GLU A 150 -4.75 2.15 7.44
N GLN A 151 -4.62 2.93 8.52
CA GLN A 151 -5.12 4.30 8.58
C GLN A 151 -4.44 5.20 7.53
N GLY A 152 -3.13 5.03 7.32
CA GLY A 152 -2.37 5.75 6.30
C GLY A 152 -2.86 5.44 4.88
N LEU A 153 -3.12 4.16 4.58
CA LEU A 153 -3.67 3.72 3.30
C LEU A 153 -5.08 4.27 3.07
N LYS A 154 -5.95 4.21 4.09
CA LYS A 154 -7.30 4.80 4.04
C LYS A 154 -7.25 6.31 3.78
N ALA A 155 -6.36 7.03 4.45
CA ALA A 155 -6.21 8.48 4.25
C ALA A 155 -5.77 8.86 2.81
N GLN A 156 -4.98 8.01 2.14
CA GLN A 156 -4.56 8.22 0.75
C GLN A 156 -5.66 7.86 -0.25
N ALA A 157 -6.56 6.95 0.10
CA ALA A 157 -7.71 6.55 -0.70
C ALA A 157 -8.90 7.52 -0.66
N LEU A 158 -8.94 8.45 0.30
CA LEU A 158 -10.00 9.46 0.37
C LEU A 158 -9.78 10.57 -0.68
N PRO A 159 -10.82 10.92 -1.49
CA PRO A 159 -10.72 11.87 -2.60
C PRO A 159 -10.62 13.33 -2.09
N THR A 160 -9.44 13.67 -1.58
CA THR A 160 -9.14 14.93 -0.89
C THR A 160 -8.43 15.94 -1.79
N ASN A 161 -7.87 15.50 -2.92
CA ASN A 161 -7.22 16.37 -3.90
C ASN A 161 -8.22 16.91 -4.91
N TRP A 162 -8.11 18.21 -5.22
CA TRP A 162 -8.96 18.84 -6.23
C TRP A 162 -8.61 18.29 -7.62
N PRO A 163 -9.62 18.02 -8.48
CA PRO A 163 -9.40 17.43 -9.80
C PRO A 163 -8.65 18.37 -10.75
N VAL A 164 -8.68 19.68 -10.50
CA VAL A 164 -7.95 20.69 -11.28
C VAL A 164 -7.17 21.62 -10.35
N ALA A 165 -5.95 21.97 -10.74
CA ALA A 165 -5.06 22.84 -9.96
C ALA A 165 -5.52 24.32 -9.95
N SER A 166 -6.23 24.74 -11.00
CA SER A 166 -6.80 26.08 -11.13
C SER A 166 -8.17 26.02 -11.82
N GLY A 167 -9.15 26.68 -11.21
CA GLY A 167 -10.54 26.69 -11.64
C GLY A 167 -11.47 27.12 -10.52
N TYR A 168 -12.75 27.33 -10.84
CA TYR A 168 -13.79 27.63 -9.87
C TYR A 168 -15.01 26.74 -10.09
N ILE A 169 -15.78 26.54 -9.03
CA ILE A 169 -17.01 25.74 -9.07
C ILE A 169 -18.07 26.54 -9.84
N THR A 170 -18.52 26.01 -10.98
CA THR A 170 -19.63 26.58 -11.75
C THR A 170 -20.96 25.95 -11.40
N SER A 171 -20.95 24.70 -10.92
CA SER A 171 -22.16 24.03 -10.49
C SER A 171 -21.93 23.10 -9.32
N LYS A 172 -22.80 23.17 -8.32
CA LYS A 172 -22.76 22.35 -7.11
C LYS A 172 -23.58 21.07 -7.29
N PHE A 173 -23.33 20.11 -6.41
CA PHE A 173 -24.13 18.91 -6.26
C PHE A 173 -25.57 19.24 -5.82
N GLY A 174 -26.55 18.46 -6.27
CA GLY A 174 -27.95 18.58 -5.85
C GLY A 174 -28.93 19.07 -6.94
N TYR A 175 -30.16 19.37 -6.53
CA TYR A 175 -31.21 19.81 -7.46
C TYR A 175 -30.96 21.23 -7.98
N ARG A 176 -30.95 21.39 -9.31
CA ARG A 176 -30.80 22.68 -9.99
C ARG A 176 -31.62 22.75 -11.27
N ILE A 177 -31.78 23.95 -11.82
CA ILE A 177 -32.32 24.12 -13.17
C ILE A 177 -31.23 23.70 -14.18
N HIS A 178 -31.55 22.74 -15.04
CA HIS A 178 -30.63 22.24 -16.05
C HIS A 178 -30.33 23.34 -17.08
N PRO A 179 -29.05 23.63 -17.39
CA PRO A 179 -28.65 24.81 -18.16
C PRO A 179 -29.20 24.80 -19.59
N THR A 180 -29.24 23.62 -20.23
CA THR A 180 -29.75 23.46 -21.60
C THR A 180 -31.25 23.16 -21.64
N ARG A 181 -31.74 22.16 -20.89
CA ARG A 181 -33.13 21.73 -20.89
C ARG A 181 -34.11 22.62 -20.11
N LYS A 182 -33.63 23.56 -19.29
CA LYS A 182 -34.44 24.48 -18.45
C LYS A 182 -35.44 23.79 -17.50
N VAL A 183 -35.24 22.50 -17.21
CA VAL A 183 -36.03 21.72 -16.24
C VAL A 183 -35.27 21.51 -14.94
N ARG A 184 -35.96 21.30 -13.82
CA ARG A 184 -35.33 20.93 -12.54
C ARG A 184 -34.77 19.51 -12.65
N LEU A 185 -33.46 19.37 -12.50
CA LEU A 185 -32.76 18.09 -12.53
C LEU A 185 -31.75 18.00 -11.39
N PHE A 186 -31.54 16.77 -10.91
CA PHE A 186 -30.48 16.47 -9.96
C PHE A 186 -29.12 16.45 -10.67
N HIS A 187 -28.13 17.11 -10.07
CA HIS A 187 -26.74 17.11 -10.49
C HIS A 187 -25.92 16.21 -9.56
N SER A 188 -25.43 15.10 -10.09
CA SER A 188 -24.73 14.03 -9.37
C SER A 188 -23.28 14.34 -9.02
N GLY A 189 -22.79 15.54 -9.31
CA GLY A 189 -21.41 15.93 -9.08
C GLY A 189 -21.22 17.44 -8.92
N VAL A 190 -19.97 17.86 -9.03
CA VAL A 190 -19.55 19.26 -9.00
C VAL A 190 -18.82 19.57 -10.30
N ASP A 191 -19.16 20.71 -10.91
CA ASP A 191 -18.53 21.17 -12.15
C ASP A 191 -17.44 22.19 -11.83
N PHE A 192 -16.22 21.91 -12.30
CA PHE A 192 -15.08 22.82 -12.16
C PHE A 192 -14.70 23.39 -13.53
N ALA A 193 -14.95 24.68 -13.74
CA ALA A 193 -14.54 25.36 -14.97
C ALA A 193 -13.03 25.60 -14.97
N SER A 194 -12.41 25.26 -16.10
CA SER A 194 -10.98 25.47 -16.35
C SER A 194 -10.74 25.49 -17.86
N PRO A 195 -9.67 26.13 -18.36
CA PRO A 195 -9.36 26.12 -19.79
C PRO A 195 -9.29 24.70 -20.37
N ARG A 196 -9.70 24.56 -21.64
CA ARG A 196 -9.57 23.28 -22.35
C ARG A 196 -8.10 22.85 -22.37
N GLY A 197 -7.84 21.57 -22.11
CA GLY A 197 -6.49 21.01 -22.06
C GLY A 197 -5.84 21.06 -20.67
N THR A 198 -6.41 21.79 -19.70
CA THR A 198 -5.90 21.79 -18.31
C THR A 198 -5.77 20.34 -17.80
N PRO A 199 -4.65 19.97 -17.15
CA PRO A 199 -4.50 18.67 -16.52
C PRO A 199 -5.59 18.37 -15.50
N ILE A 200 -6.20 17.18 -15.60
CA ILE A 200 -7.07 16.62 -14.58
C ILE A 200 -6.25 15.63 -13.77
N ALA A 201 -6.23 15.82 -12.45
CA ALA A 201 -5.51 14.99 -11.49
C ALA A 201 -6.44 14.03 -10.75
N ALA A 202 -5.94 12.84 -10.42
CA ALA A 202 -6.63 11.92 -9.53
C ALA A 202 -6.82 12.55 -8.14
N ALA A 203 -7.99 12.35 -7.55
CA ALA A 203 -8.39 12.94 -6.27
C ALA A 203 -7.82 12.14 -5.09
N ALA A 204 -7.52 10.86 -5.32
CA ALA A 204 -6.97 9.88 -4.39
C ALA A 204 -6.24 8.76 -5.12
N ASP A 205 -5.52 7.94 -4.37
CA ASP A 205 -4.88 6.71 -4.84
C ASP A 205 -5.94 5.66 -5.21
N GLY A 206 -5.74 4.93 -6.31
CA GLY A 206 -6.71 3.93 -6.74
C GLY A 206 -6.35 3.22 -8.04
N VAL A 207 -7.32 2.49 -8.60
CA VAL A 207 -7.20 1.76 -9.86
C VAL A 207 -8.26 2.26 -10.83
N VAL A 208 -7.88 2.48 -12.08
CA VAL A 208 -8.82 2.89 -13.13
C VAL A 208 -9.80 1.76 -13.41
N GLU A 209 -11.06 1.95 -13.06
CA GLU A 209 -12.16 1.01 -13.31
C GLU A 209 -12.73 1.18 -14.73
N PHE A 210 -12.72 2.41 -15.25
CA PHE A 210 -13.21 2.71 -16.59
C PHE A 210 -12.43 3.87 -17.22
N SER A 211 -12.11 3.76 -18.51
CA SER A 211 -11.59 4.85 -19.32
C SER A 211 -12.16 4.74 -20.73
N GLY A 212 -13.06 5.65 -21.10
CA GLY A 212 -13.76 5.57 -22.38
C GLY A 212 -14.88 6.59 -22.53
N ARG A 213 -15.81 6.35 -23.46
CA ARG A 213 -16.93 7.25 -23.72
C ARG A 213 -18.22 6.73 -23.10
N ARG A 214 -18.99 7.59 -22.43
CA ARG A 214 -20.34 7.30 -21.92
C ARG A 214 -21.35 8.32 -22.42
N ASN A 215 -22.57 7.87 -22.65
CA ASN A 215 -23.65 8.74 -23.11
C ASN A 215 -23.94 9.84 -22.06
N GLY A 216 -24.20 11.06 -22.52
CA GLY A 216 -24.34 12.23 -21.64
C GLY A 216 -23.00 12.81 -21.13
N TYR A 217 -22.12 11.97 -20.60
CA TYR A 217 -20.87 12.38 -19.96
C TYR A 217 -19.69 12.65 -20.92
N GLY A 218 -19.73 12.13 -22.15
CA GLY A 218 -18.60 12.26 -23.07
C GLY A 218 -17.46 11.32 -22.71
N LEU A 219 -16.22 11.78 -22.78
CA LEU A 219 -15.06 11.00 -22.31
C LEU A 219 -14.96 11.04 -20.79
N VAL A 220 -14.78 9.86 -20.21
CA VAL A 220 -14.85 9.62 -18.78
C VAL A 220 -13.69 8.75 -18.31
N VAL A 221 -13.17 9.07 -17.13
CA VAL A 221 -12.34 8.16 -16.33
C VAL A 221 -13.07 7.92 -15.01
N ASP A 222 -13.25 6.66 -14.63
CA ASP A 222 -13.68 6.28 -13.27
C ASP A 222 -12.49 5.63 -12.56
N VAL A 223 -12.17 6.09 -11.35
CA VAL A 223 -11.10 5.55 -10.50
C VAL A 223 -11.74 4.96 -9.24
N ARG A 224 -11.47 3.68 -8.98
CA ARG A 224 -11.88 2.99 -7.76
C ARG A 224 -10.81 3.10 -6.69
N HIS A 225 -11.21 3.50 -5.49
CA HIS A 225 -10.36 3.72 -4.33
C HIS A 225 -10.58 2.61 -3.29
N MET A 226 -9.76 2.60 -2.22
CA MET A 226 -10.06 1.79 -1.03
C MET A 226 -11.37 2.26 -0.39
N ASP A 227 -12.00 1.40 0.42
CA ASP A 227 -13.32 1.60 1.03
C ASP A 227 -14.52 1.71 0.07
N GLY A 228 -14.37 1.26 -1.18
CA GLY A 228 -15.48 1.14 -2.14
C GLY A 228 -15.94 2.45 -2.78
N LEU A 229 -15.16 3.52 -2.60
CA LEU A 229 -15.39 4.80 -3.26
C LEU A 229 -14.95 4.75 -4.73
N VAL A 230 -15.71 5.42 -5.59
CA VAL A 230 -15.36 5.64 -6.99
C VAL A 230 -15.43 7.13 -7.29
N THR A 231 -14.39 7.68 -7.90
CA THR A 231 -14.42 9.04 -8.44
C THR A 231 -14.60 9.03 -9.94
N ARG A 232 -15.44 9.92 -10.46
CA ARG A 232 -15.68 10.09 -11.89
C ARG A 232 -15.17 11.42 -12.38
N TYR A 233 -14.47 11.40 -13.52
CA TYR A 233 -13.97 12.57 -14.22
C TYR A 233 -14.54 12.58 -15.63
N ALA A 234 -15.51 13.45 -15.89
CA ALA A 234 -16.25 13.48 -17.16
C ALA A 234 -16.06 14.78 -17.94
N HIS A 235 -16.59 14.79 -19.17
CA HIS A 235 -16.41 15.83 -20.18
C HIS A 235 -14.96 16.03 -20.63
N ASN A 236 -14.11 15.01 -20.47
CA ASN A 236 -12.69 15.08 -20.77
C ASN A 236 -12.45 15.39 -22.26
N ASN A 237 -11.35 16.06 -22.56
CA ASN A 237 -10.85 16.22 -23.93
C ASN A 237 -10.08 14.98 -24.39
N LYS A 238 -9.27 14.42 -23.48
CA LYS A 238 -8.49 13.19 -23.69
C LYS A 238 -8.29 12.48 -22.35
N ASN A 239 -8.48 11.17 -22.34
CA ASN A 239 -8.05 10.30 -21.23
C ASN A 239 -6.59 9.88 -21.44
N LEU A 240 -5.81 9.86 -20.38
CA LEU A 240 -4.37 9.56 -20.41
C LEU A 240 -4.02 8.26 -19.70
N VAL A 241 -5.04 7.54 -19.24
CA VAL A 241 -4.91 6.29 -18.49
C VAL A 241 -5.86 5.23 -19.03
N GLU A 242 -5.52 3.97 -18.78
CA GLU A 242 -6.24 2.80 -19.26
C GLU A 242 -6.82 1.99 -18.10
N VAL A 243 -7.81 1.14 -18.40
CA VAL A 243 -8.47 0.29 -17.39
C VAL A 243 -7.44 -0.65 -16.75
N GLY A 244 -7.49 -0.78 -15.42
CA GLY A 244 -6.54 -1.58 -14.64
C GLY A 244 -5.27 -0.85 -14.22
N GLN A 245 -5.03 0.36 -14.73
CA GLN A 245 -3.86 1.16 -14.33
C GLN A 245 -4.00 1.66 -12.88
N MET A 246 -2.94 1.49 -12.08
CA MET A 246 -2.83 2.14 -10.77
C MET A 246 -2.52 3.63 -10.94
N VAL A 247 -3.22 4.48 -10.20
CA VAL A 247 -3.03 5.92 -10.18
C VAL A 247 -2.82 6.42 -8.75
N ARG A 248 -1.92 7.39 -8.59
CA ARG A 248 -1.66 8.06 -7.32
C ARG A 248 -2.42 9.38 -7.24
N ARG A 249 -2.78 9.81 -6.04
CA ARG A 249 -3.36 11.12 -5.76
C ARG A 249 -2.48 12.22 -6.38
N GLY A 250 -3.09 13.12 -7.14
CA GLY A 250 -2.39 14.19 -7.86
C GLY A 250 -1.83 13.78 -9.22
N GLN A 251 -1.80 12.49 -9.56
CA GLN A 251 -1.36 12.02 -10.87
C GLN A 251 -2.29 12.53 -11.97
N LYS A 252 -1.71 13.03 -13.06
CA LYS A 252 -2.45 13.45 -14.25
C LYS A 252 -3.10 12.24 -14.94
N ILE A 253 -4.43 12.24 -15.03
CA ILE A 253 -5.22 11.12 -15.60
C ILE A 253 -5.99 11.49 -16.87
N ALA A 254 -6.28 12.78 -17.05
CA ALA A 254 -7.02 13.28 -18.21
C ALA A 254 -6.73 14.76 -18.46
N THR A 255 -7.40 15.34 -19.45
CA THR A 255 -7.37 16.79 -19.72
C THR A 255 -8.78 17.34 -19.83
N VAL A 256 -9.00 18.56 -19.32
CA VAL A 256 -10.28 19.27 -19.34
C VAL A 256 -10.77 19.44 -20.77
N GLY A 257 -12.05 19.18 -21.00
CA GLY A 257 -12.69 19.28 -22.30
C GLY A 257 -14.12 19.81 -22.20
N SER A 258 -14.88 19.51 -23.25
CA SER A 258 -16.31 19.84 -23.36
C SER A 258 -17.02 18.74 -24.15
N SER A 259 -16.61 17.48 -23.96
CA SER A 259 -17.18 16.33 -24.68
C SER A 259 -18.51 15.90 -24.05
N GLY A 260 -19.42 15.30 -24.84
CA GLY A 260 -20.75 14.92 -24.35
C GLY A 260 -21.68 16.13 -24.21
N VAL A 261 -22.53 16.13 -23.18
CA VAL A 261 -23.48 17.22 -22.92
C VAL A 261 -22.81 18.26 -22.02
N ALA A 262 -22.04 19.16 -22.63
CA ALA A 262 -21.31 20.23 -21.95
C ALA A 262 -21.54 21.57 -22.65
N THR A 263 -21.72 22.65 -21.88
CA THR A 263 -21.93 24.01 -22.44
C THR A 263 -20.63 24.79 -22.63
N GLY A 264 -19.50 24.25 -22.21
CA GLY A 264 -18.18 24.87 -22.30
C GLY A 264 -17.11 24.05 -21.57
N PRO A 265 -15.84 24.47 -21.59
CA PRO A 265 -14.75 23.73 -20.95
C PRO A 265 -14.89 23.62 -19.42
N HIS A 266 -15.04 22.39 -18.92
CA HIS A 266 -15.06 22.06 -17.49
C HIS A 266 -14.77 20.58 -17.26
N VAL A 267 -14.46 20.20 -16.02
CA VAL A 267 -14.54 18.81 -15.56
C VAL A 267 -15.77 18.64 -14.70
N HIS A 268 -16.56 17.63 -15.01
CA HIS A 268 -17.63 17.17 -14.13
C HIS A 268 -17.08 16.07 -13.22
N PHE A 269 -17.13 16.31 -11.91
CA PHE A 269 -16.53 15.44 -10.89
C PHE A 269 -17.61 14.86 -9.98
N GLU A 270 -17.69 13.52 -9.91
CA GLU A 270 -18.59 12.83 -8.99
C GLU A 270 -17.78 12.01 -7.98
N VAL A 271 -18.33 11.87 -6.77
CA VAL A 271 -17.91 10.86 -5.80
C VAL A 271 -19.08 9.89 -5.64
N ILE A 272 -18.81 8.61 -5.82
CA ILE A 272 -19.80 7.54 -5.78
C ILE A 272 -19.42 6.60 -4.64
N LYS A 273 -20.35 6.37 -3.71
CA LYS A 273 -20.21 5.43 -2.61
C LYS A 273 -21.33 4.42 -2.69
N ASP A 274 -21.01 3.13 -2.68
CA ASP A 274 -21.99 2.03 -2.74
C ASP A 274 -23.00 2.18 -3.90
N GLY A 275 -22.51 2.64 -5.06
CA GLY A 275 -23.31 2.87 -6.27
C GLY A 275 -24.16 4.14 -6.27
N LYS A 276 -24.11 4.97 -5.23
CA LYS A 276 -24.86 6.24 -5.13
C LYS A 276 -23.92 7.44 -5.18
N ALA A 277 -24.29 8.45 -5.95
CA ALA A 277 -23.59 9.73 -5.96
C ALA A 277 -23.78 10.45 -4.63
N VAL A 278 -22.68 10.93 -4.05
CA VAL A 278 -22.64 11.70 -2.81
C VAL A 278 -21.99 13.06 -3.07
N ASP A 279 -22.24 14.05 -2.22
CA ASP A 279 -21.70 15.39 -2.39
C ASP A 279 -20.15 15.37 -2.34
N PRO A 280 -19.45 15.68 -3.45
CA PRO A 280 -17.99 15.72 -3.48
C PRO A 280 -17.38 16.73 -2.50
N MET A 281 -18.12 17.79 -2.15
CA MET A 281 -17.65 18.85 -1.26
C MET A 281 -17.47 18.39 0.19
N VAL A 282 -17.99 17.22 0.57
CA VAL A 282 -17.72 16.60 1.88
C VAL A 282 -16.28 16.09 1.96
N TYR A 283 -15.68 15.70 0.84
CA TYR A 283 -14.31 15.17 0.76
C TYR A 283 -13.30 16.23 0.33
N LEU A 284 -13.71 17.12 -0.58
CA LEU A 284 -12.87 18.21 -1.06
C LEU A 284 -12.89 19.37 -0.06
N GLY A 285 -11.71 19.76 0.45
CA GLY A 285 -11.58 20.96 1.27
C GLY A 285 -12.00 22.23 0.52
N LYS A 286 -12.37 23.29 1.25
CA LYS A 286 -12.90 24.57 0.69
C LYS A 286 -11.97 25.29 -0.30
N THR A 287 -10.69 24.91 -0.36
CA THR A 287 -9.65 25.58 -1.16
C THR A 287 -8.87 24.53 -1.97
N PRO A 288 -8.51 24.82 -3.24
CA PRO A 288 -7.65 23.94 -4.02
C PRO A 288 -6.32 23.72 -3.30
N LYS A 289 -5.99 22.47 -2.98
CA LYS A 289 -4.64 22.12 -2.53
C LYS A 289 -3.76 22.00 -3.78
N ARG A 290 -2.67 22.77 -3.82
CA ARG A 290 -1.75 22.80 -4.94
C ARG A 290 -0.84 21.57 -4.86
N THR A 291 -1.34 20.42 -5.30
CA THR A 291 -0.60 19.14 -5.34
C THR A 291 -0.52 18.66 -6.78
N LEU A 292 0.28 19.36 -7.58
CA LEU A 292 0.91 18.75 -8.74
C LEU A 292 2.13 18.04 -8.20
N ALA A 293 2.11 16.70 -8.17
CA ALA A 293 3.32 15.94 -7.93
C ALA A 293 4.31 16.33 -9.04
N ASP A 294 5.45 16.89 -8.62
CA ASP A 294 6.60 17.36 -9.38
C ASP A 294 6.66 16.86 -10.83
N ALA A 295 6.10 17.66 -11.74
CA ALA A 295 6.40 17.52 -13.16
C ALA A 295 7.75 18.20 -13.39
N GLY A 296 8.79 17.38 -13.49
CA GLY A 296 10.15 17.77 -13.81
C GLY A 296 10.20 18.78 -14.97
N ALA A 297 10.77 19.94 -14.66
CA ALA A 297 11.37 20.84 -15.62
C ALA A 297 12.88 20.83 -15.33
N ASP A 298 13.55 19.97 -16.06
CA ASP A 298 14.89 20.13 -16.60
C ASP A 298 15.42 21.58 -16.49
N GLN A 299 16.38 21.78 -15.59
CA GLN A 299 17.29 22.91 -15.64
C GLN A 299 18.39 22.58 -16.66
N SER A 300 18.08 22.72 -17.94
CA SER A 300 19.10 22.87 -18.97
C SER A 300 18.61 23.84 -20.06
N GLY A 301 19.35 24.94 -20.20
CA GLY A 301 19.29 25.83 -21.37
C GLY A 301 18.63 27.19 -21.15
N GLY A 302 19.45 28.22 -20.99
CA GLY A 302 19.06 29.63 -21.04
C GLY A 302 20.06 30.54 -20.34
#